data_AF-A0A9P6QY83-F1
#
_entry.id   AF-A0A9P6QY83-F1
#
_cell.length_a   1.000
_cell.length_b   1.000
_cell.length_c   1.000
_cell.angle_alpha   90.00
_cell.angle_beta   90.00
_cell.angle_gamma   90.00
#
_symmetry.space_group_name_H-M   'P 1'
#
loop_
_entity.id
_entity.type
_entity.pdbx_description
1 polymer ?
#
loop_
_entity_poly.entity_id
_entity_poly.type
_entity_poly.pdbx_seq_one_letter_code
_entity_poly.pdbx_strand_id
1 'polypeptide(L)'
;YTGVLDAGIRTFRQQGLRGLYRGMDITLLRDVPSYFTYFVSYEGTKRILAHFNHNGRVESLSTPELLLAGGIAGFGAWVPCYPQDVVKSRMQSNLTYRSTLECFRSLQAEARGGNWKVWFKGFGPTMARAFPANAATFFFYEMTMKIMRGE
;
A
#
# COMPACT_ATOMS: atom_id res chain seq x y z
N TYR A 1 9.62 25.39 -0.25
CA TYR A 1 8.48 25.54 0.67
C TYR A 1 9.05 25.67 2.08
N THR A 2 8.63 26.66 2.87
CA THR A 2 9.10 26.87 4.26
C THR A 2 8.32 26.07 5.30
N GLY A 3 7.20 25.44 4.92
CA GLY A 3 6.42 24.54 5.77
C GLY A 3 5.25 23.90 5.01
N VAL A 4 4.52 22.99 5.67
CA VAL A 4 3.36 22.28 5.07
C VAL A 4 2.27 23.28 4.67
N LEU A 5 2.03 24.31 5.49
CA LEU A 5 1.06 25.37 5.20
C LEU A 5 1.49 26.25 4.02
N ASP A 6 2.78 26.62 3.94
CA ASP A 6 3.32 27.38 2.79
C ASP A 6 3.23 26.55 1.50
N ALA A 7 3.46 25.23 1.57
CA ALA A 7 3.27 24.33 0.45
C ALA A 7 1.81 24.24 0.00
N GLY A 8 0.87 24.09 0.94
CA GLY A 8 -0.56 24.05 0.64
C GLY A 8 -1.07 25.35 0.01
N ILE A 9 -0.72 26.50 0.60
CA ILE A 9 -1.15 27.83 0.13
C ILE A 9 -0.58 28.13 -1.26
N ARG A 10 0.70 27.85 -1.50
CA ARG A 10 1.34 28.06 -2.82
C ARG A 10 0.75 27.14 -3.88
N THR A 11 0.50 25.87 -3.53
CA THR A 11 -0.12 24.91 -4.46
C THR A 11 -1.53 25.34 -4.84
N PHE A 12 -2.32 25.78 -3.87
CA PHE A 12 -3.66 26.31 -4.12
C PHE A 12 -3.63 27.57 -4.99
N ARG A 13 -2.71 28.52 -4.72
CA ARG A 13 -2.57 29.74 -5.53
C ARG A 13 -2.11 29.48 -6.97
N GLN A 14 -1.28 28.46 -7.21
CA GLN A 14 -0.72 28.17 -8.53
C GLN A 14 -1.60 27.25 -9.38
N GLN A 15 -2.26 26.27 -8.78
CA GLN A 15 -2.97 25.20 -9.49
C GLN A 15 -4.46 25.09 -9.09
N GLY A 16 -4.93 25.95 -8.19
CA GLY A 16 -6.30 25.94 -7.66
C GLY A 16 -6.63 24.67 -6.87
N LEU A 17 -7.93 24.40 -6.70
CA LEU A 17 -8.44 23.17 -6.07
C LEU A 17 -7.96 21.91 -6.79
N ARG A 18 -7.82 21.97 -8.12
CA ARG A 18 -7.43 20.82 -8.95
C ARG A 18 -5.99 20.37 -8.69
N GLY A 19 -5.10 21.28 -8.27
CA GLY A 19 -3.74 20.96 -7.85
C GLY A 19 -3.67 20.18 -6.54
N LEU A 20 -4.56 20.48 -5.58
CA LEU A 20 -4.62 19.78 -4.30
C LEU A 20 -5.08 18.31 -4.45
N TYR A 21 -5.94 18.03 -5.43
CA TYR A 21 -6.47 16.68 -5.71
C TYR A 21 -5.72 15.95 -6.82
N ARG A 22 -4.57 16.47 -7.28
CA ARG A 22 -3.77 15.85 -8.34
C ARG A 22 -3.24 14.49 -7.89
N GLY A 23 -3.64 13.43 -8.58
CA GLY A 23 -3.31 12.04 -8.22
C GLY A 23 -4.31 11.37 -7.27
N MET A 24 -5.45 11.99 -6.97
CA MET A 24 -6.53 11.31 -6.24
C MET A 24 -7.19 10.23 -7.09
N ASP A 25 -7.34 10.47 -8.40
CA ASP A 25 -7.81 9.51 -9.40
C ASP A 25 -7.01 8.21 -9.38
N ILE A 26 -5.67 8.30 -9.41
CA ILE A 26 -4.82 7.11 -9.37
C ILE A 26 -4.82 6.45 -7.98
N THR A 27 -5.04 7.23 -6.93
CA THR A 27 -5.15 6.71 -5.56
C THR A 27 -6.40 5.85 -5.43
N LEU A 28 -7.55 6.33 -5.90
CA LEU A 28 -8.80 5.56 -5.91
C LEU A 28 -8.69 4.30 -6.78
N LEU A 29 -8.06 4.42 -7.95
CA LEU A 29 -7.83 3.28 -8.84
C LEU A 29 -6.90 2.23 -8.22
N ARG A 30 -5.95 2.64 -7.37
CA ARG A 30 -5.04 1.75 -6.65
C ARG A 30 -5.73 1.05 -5.48
N ASP A 31 -6.54 1.78 -4.74
CA ASP A 31 -7.08 1.28 -3.47
C ASP A 31 -8.05 0.11 -3.70
N VAL A 32 -8.86 0.13 -4.77
CA VAL A 32 -9.82 -0.94 -5.06
C VAL A 32 -9.14 -2.31 -5.32
N PRO A 33 -8.16 -2.44 -6.24
CA PRO A 33 -7.42 -3.69 -6.42
C PRO A 33 -6.62 -4.10 -5.19
N SER A 34 -6.13 -3.13 -4.41
CA SER A 34 -5.35 -3.39 -3.19
C SER A 34 -6.19 -4.08 -2.13
N TYR A 35 -7.37 -3.52 -1.82
CA TYR A 35 -8.28 -4.15 -0.88
C TYR A 35 -8.78 -5.51 -1.37
N PHE A 36 -9.10 -5.63 -2.66
CA PHE A 36 -9.51 -6.90 -3.24
C PHE A 36 -8.44 -7.99 -3.06
N THR A 37 -7.20 -7.70 -3.47
CA THR A 37 -6.08 -8.65 -3.35
C THR A 37 -5.79 -8.98 -1.89
N TYR A 38 -5.83 -7.98 -1.01
CA TYR A 38 -5.66 -8.17 0.43
C TYR A 38 -6.68 -9.16 1.00
N PHE A 39 -7.98 -8.95 0.74
CA PHE A 39 -9.02 -9.84 1.24
C PHE A 39 -8.93 -11.25 0.65
N VAL A 40 -8.66 -11.37 -0.66
CA VAL A 40 -8.49 -12.67 -1.32
C VAL A 40 -7.29 -13.42 -0.74
N SER A 41 -6.15 -12.77 -0.60
CA SER A 41 -4.95 -13.39 -0.02
C SER A 41 -5.12 -13.71 1.46
N TYR A 42 -5.81 -12.86 2.23
CA TYR A 42 -6.09 -13.11 3.64
C TYR A 42 -7.00 -14.30 3.85
N GLU A 43 -8.13 -14.34 3.14
CA GLU A 43 -9.08 -15.45 3.21
C GLU A 43 -8.47 -16.75 2.68
N GLY A 44 -7.72 -16.69 1.58
CA GLY A 44 -6.99 -17.83 1.03
C GLY A 44 -5.96 -18.38 2.01
N THR A 45 -5.16 -17.52 2.65
CA THR A 45 -4.13 -17.96 3.59
C THR A 45 -4.76 -18.58 4.84
N LYS A 46 -5.84 -18.00 5.39
CA LYS A 46 -6.58 -18.59 6.50
C LYS A 46 -7.11 -19.98 6.17
N ARG A 47 -7.70 -20.17 4.98
CA ARG A 47 -8.25 -21.48 4.55
C ARG A 47 -7.16 -22.53 4.41
N ILE A 48 -6.02 -22.15 3.86
CA ILE A 48 -4.84 -23.03 3.74
C ILE A 48 -4.37 -23.44 5.15
N LEU A 49 -4.20 -22.48 6.05
CA LEU A 49 -3.68 -22.73 7.40
C LEU A 49 -4.66 -23.57 8.24
N ALA A 50 -5.96 -23.30 8.10
CA ALA A 50 -7.02 -24.09 8.75
C ALA A 50 -7.08 -25.53 8.22
N HIS A 51 -6.80 -25.75 6.93
CA HIS A 51 -6.76 -27.09 6.35
C HIS A 51 -5.58 -27.91 6.90
N PHE A 52 -4.42 -27.29 7.09
CA PHE A 52 -3.23 -27.96 7.60
C PHE A 52 -3.29 -28.27 9.11
N ASN A 53 -3.76 -27.33 9.93
CA ASN A 53 -3.66 -27.44 11.39
C ASN A 53 -4.99 -27.80 12.08
N HIS A 54 -6.14 -27.55 11.45
CA HIS A 54 -7.45 -27.51 12.13
C HIS A 54 -8.57 -28.27 11.40
N ASN A 55 -8.23 -29.22 10.52
CA ASN A 55 -9.22 -30.00 9.75
C ASN A 55 -10.20 -29.12 8.94
N GLY A 56 -9.76 -27.94 8.52
CA GLY A 56 -10.56 -26.98 7.74
C GLY A 56 -11.42 -26.01 8.56
N ARG A 57 -11.34 -26.02 9.90
CA ARG A 57 -12.04 -25.04 10.74
C ARG A 57 -11.25 -23.74 10.83
N VAL A 58 -11.73 -22.71 10.13
CA VAL A 58 -11.12 -21.36 10.13
C VAL A 58 -11.27 -20.67 11.49
N GLU A 59 -12.33 -20.99 12.25
CA GLU A 59 -12.62 -20.39 13.56
C GLU A 59 -11.68 -20.82 14.68
N SER A 60 -10.92 -21.90 14.50
CA SER A 60 -9.96 -22.39 15.51
C SER A 60 -8.53 -21.90 15.27
N LEU A 61 -8.32 -20.98 14.31
CA LEU A 61 -7.01 -20.38 14.07
C LEU A 61 -6.55 -19.56 15.27
N SER A 62 -5.34 -19.83 15.73
CA SER A 62 -4.72 -19.12 16.85
C SER A 62 -4.24 -17.72 16.45
N THR A 63 -4.04 -16.82 17.41
CA THR A 63 -3.56 -15.45 17.17
C THR A 63 -2.28 -15.37 16.31
N PRO A 64 -1.25 -16.22 16.51
CA PRO A 64 -0.06 -16.22 15.65
C PRO A 64 -0.34 -16.66 14.21
N GLU A 65 -1.30 -17.56 14.00
CA GLU A 65 -1.71 -18.05 12.68
C GLU A 65 -2.46 -16.96 11.91
N LEU A 66 -3.32 -16.21 12.60
CA LEU A 66 -4.00 -15.03 12.05
C LEU A 66 -3.00 -13.92 11.70
N LEU A 67 -1.96 -13.72 12.52
CA LEU A 67 -0.88 -12.75 12.25
C LEU A 67 -0.05 -13.16 11.03
N LEU A 68 0.30 -14.44 10.90
CA LEU A 68 0.99 -14.97 9.71
C LEU A 68 0.12 -14.82 8.45
N ALA A 69 -1.17 -15.13 8.55
CA ALA A 69 -2.12 -14.94 7.45
C ALA A 69 -2.23 -13.47 7.05
N GLY A 70 -2.27 -12.55 8.02
CA GLY A 70 -2.27 -11.11 7.78
C GLY A 70 -0.96 -10.62 7.14
N GLY A 71 0.18 -11.16 7.56
CA GLY A 71 1.49 -10.87 6.98
C GLY A 71 1.58 -11.29 5.52
N ILE A 72 1.29 -12.56 5.23
CA ILE A 72 1.31 -13.12 3.86
C ILE A 72 0.32 -12.37 2.96
N ALA A 73 -0.88 -12.08 3.45
CA ALA A 73 -1.87 -11.29 2.73
C ALA A 73 -1.39 -9.87 2.44
N GLY A 74 -0.72 -9.24 3.41
CA GLY A 74 -0.07 -7.94 3.22
C GLY A 74 0.96 -7.98 2.10
N PHE A 75 1.87 -8.96 2.11
CA PHE A 75 2.85 -9.13 1.03
C PHE A 75 2.17 -9.36 -0.34
N GLY A 76 1.17 -10.23 -0.40
CA GLY A 76 0.42 -10.54 -1.62
C GLY A 76 -0.34 -9.33 -2.18
N ALA A 77 -0.92 -8.51 -1.32
CA ALA A 77 -1.67 -7.31 -1.71
C ALA A 77 -0.80 -6.23 -2.35
N TRP A 78 0.48 -6.15 -1.94
CA TRP A 78 1.39 -5.12 -2.42
C TRP A 78 1.90 -5.38 -3.84
N VAL A 79 2.02 -6.64 -4.27
CA VAL A 79 2.59 -7.00 -5.58
C VAL A 79 1.81 -6.41 -6.78
N PRO A 80 0.48 -6.62 -6.92
CA PRO A 80 -0.26 -6.07 -8.06
C PRO A 80 -0.46 -4.56 -7.98
N CYS A 81 -0.37 -3.98 -6.79
CA CYS A 81 -0.58 -2.55 -6.56
C CYS A 81 0.70 -1.73 -6.72
N TYR A 82 1.86 -2.38 -6.67
CA TYR A 82 3.14 -1.71 -6.73
C TYR A 82 3.37 -0.87 -8.00
N PRO A 83 2.98 -1.34 -9.21
CA PRO A 83 3.03 -0.52 -10.42
C PRO A 83 2.28 0.82 -10.28
N GLN A 84 1.14 0.81 -9.60
CA GLN A 84 0.31 2.00 -9.38
C GLN A 84 0.99 2.94 -8.38
N ASP A 85 1.63 2.41 -7.34
CA ASP A 85 2.42 3.19 -6.38
C ASP A 85 3.63 3.87 -7.03
N VAL A 86 4.31 3.20 -7.99
CA VAL A 86 5.39 3.82 -8.77
C VAL A 86 4.88 4.97 -9.61
N VAL A 87 3.76 4.80 -10.31
CA VAL A 87 3.15 5.87 -11.13
C VAL A 87 2.76 7.05 -10.23
N LYS A 88 2.10 6.80 -9.10
CA LYS A 88 1.72 7.84 -8.13
C LYS A 88 2.93 8.59 -7.61
N SER A 89 3.97 7.87 -7.18
CA SER A 89 5.20 8.47 -6.64
C SER A 89 5.93 9.31 -7.68
N ARG A 90 5.96 8.88 -8.94
CA ARG A 90 6.60 9.62 -10.04
C ARG A 90 5.80 10.84 -10.48
N MET A 91 4.47 10.73 -10.46
CA MET A 91 3.55 11.84 -10.72
C MET A 91 3.63 12.93 -9.64
N GLN A 92 3.75 12.54 -8.36
CA GLN A 92 3.82 13.48 -7.23
C GLN A 92 5.21 14.10 -7.05
N SER A 93 6.28 13.39 -7.41
CA SER A 93 7.65 13.91 -7.33
C SER A 93 8.04 14.79 -8.51
N ASN A 94 7.41 14.62 -9.68
CA ASN A 94 7.77 15.33 -10.90
C ASN A 94 6.58 16.13 -11.46
N LEU A 95 6.63 17.45 -11.29
CA LEU A 95 5.56 18.37 -11.71
C LEU A 95 5.38 18.45 -13.24
N THR A 96 6.34 17.94 -14.02
CA THR A 96 6.35 17.97 -15.49
C THR A 96 5.21 17.16 -16.12
N TYR A 97 4.74 16.10 -15.47
CA TYR A 97 3.67 15.25 -16.03
C TYR A 97 2.30 15.89 -15.87
N ARG A 98 1.62 16.24 -16.96
CA ARG A 98 0.30 16.90 -16.88
C ARG A 98 -0.82 15.94 -16.52
N SER A 99 -0.64 14.64 -16.80
CA SER A 99 -1.61 13.61 -16.51
C SER A 99 -0.98 12.29 -16.05
N THR A 100 -1.78 11.49 -15.33
CA THR A 100 -1.46 10.12 -14.94
C THR A 100 -1.11 9.25 -16.17
N LEU A 101 -1.83 9.45 -17.28
CA LEU A 101 -1.61 8.73 -18.54
C LEU A 101 -0.25 9.04 -19.18
N GLU A 102 0.20 10.28 -19.15
CA GLU A 102 1.55 10.65 -19.63
C GLU A 102 2.63 9.98 -18.79
N CYS A 103 2.49 9.97 -17.47
CA CYS A 103 3.43 9.30 -16.58
C CYS A 103 3.43 7.77 -16.78
N PHE A 104 2.25 7.17 -16.96
CA PHE A 104 2.15 5.75 -17.27
C PHE A 104 2.82 5.40 -18.61
N ARG A 105 2.59 6.21 -19.65
CA ARG A 105 3.22 6.01 -20.97
C ARG A 105 4.73 6.16 -20.92
N SER A 106 5.26 7.12 -20.15
CA SER A 106 6.70 7.29 -20.00
C SER A 106 7.35 6.11 -19.27
N LEU A 107 6.70 5.62 -18.21
CA LEU A 107 7.12 4.40 -17.48
C LEU A 107 7.04 3.15 -18.37
N GLN A 108 5.98 3.02 -19.18
CA GLN A 108 5.83 1.91 -20.11
C GLN A 108 6.89 1.94 -21.22
N ALA A 109 7.24 3.13 -21.73
CA ALA A 109 8.33 3.29 -22.69
C ALA A 109 9.69 2.91 -22.07
N GLU A 110 9.96 3.32 -20.83
CA GLU A 110 11.17 2.93 -20.09
C GLU A 110 11.25 1.41 -19.87
N ALA A 111 10.12 0.77 -19.56
CA ALA A 111 10.03 -0.67 -19.41
C ALA A 111 10.25 -1.42 -20.73
N ARG A 112 9.69 -0.94 -21.84
CA ARG A 112 9.88 -1.52 -23.19
C ARG A 112 11.31 -1.35 -23.70
N GLY A 113 12.03 -0.32 -23.25
CA GLY A 113 13.46 -0.11 -23.52
C GLY A 113 14.40 -1.05 -22.76
N GLY A 114 13.87 -2.05 -22.04
CA GLY A 114 14.66 -3.06 -21.33
C GLY A 114 14.72 -2.88 -19.80
N ASN A 115 14.21 -1.76 -19.26
CA ASN A 115 14.21 -1.50 -17.82
C ASN A 115 12.89 -1.91 -17.14
N TRP A 116 12.55 -3.20 -17.16
CA TRP A 116 11.32 -3.71 -16.51
C TRP A 116 11.29 -3.46 -14.99
N LYS A 117 12.46 -3.33 -14.36
CA LYS A 117 12.62 -3.05 -12.92
C LYS A 117 12.05 -1.70 -12.50
N VAL A 118 11.77 -0.80 -13.46
CA VAL A 118 11.14 0.49 -13.18
C VAL A 118 9.82 0.34 -12.40
N TRP A 119 9.04 -0.71 -12.69
CA TRP A 119 7.76 -0.98 -12.04
C TRP A 119 7.87 -1.48 -10.60
N PHE A 120 9.06 -1.95 -10.19
CA PHE A 120 9.35 -2.44 -8.84
C PHE A 120 10.40 -1.60 -8.12
N LYS A 121 10.71 -0.41 -8.65
CA LYS A 121 11.72 0.48 -8.09
C LYS A 121 11.26 1.01 -6.72
N GLY A 122 11.96 0.62 -5.68
CA GLY A 122 11.66 0.98 -4.29
C GLY A 122 10.94 -0.10 -3.48
N PHE A 123 10.67 -1.27 -4.08
CA PHE A 123 9.90 -2.34 -3.43
C PHE A 123 10.58 -2.82 -2.15
N GLY A 124 11.89 -3.09 -2.21
CA GLY A 124 12.70 -3.53 -1.06
C GLY A 124 12.60 -2.58 0.14
N PRO A 125 12.94 -1.28 0.00
CA PRO A 125 12.77 -0.29 1.06
C PRO A 125 11.33 -0.21 1.60
N THR A 126 10.34 -0.38 0.71
CA THR A 126 8.92 -0.32 1.08
C THR A 126 8.50 -1.51 1.93
N MET A 127 8.99 -2.71 1.62
CA MET A 127 8.76 -3.91 2.43
C MET A 127 9.54 -3.86 3.74
N ALA A 128 10.78 -3.39 3.69
CA ALA A 128 11.62 -3.23 4.88
C ALA A 128 10.99 -2.26 5.89
N ARG A 129 10.37 -1.16 5.44
CA ARG A 129 9.66 -0.23 6.34
C ARG A 129 8.30 -0.77 6.81
N ALA A 130 7.64 -1.63 6.03
CA ALA A 130 6.31 -2.13 6.35
C ALA A 130 6.33 -3.00 7.61
N PHE A 131 7.38 -3.79 7.80
CA PHE A 131 7.51 -4.66 8.95
C PHE A 131 7.58 -3.90 10.29
N PRO A 132 8.48 -2.92 10.50
CA PRO A 132 8.50 -2.10 11.72
C PRO A 132 7.21 -1.31 11.93
N ALA A 133 6.62 -0.74 10.88
CA ALA A 133 5.39 0.04 10.98
C ALA A 133 4.20 -0.81 11.45
N ASN A 134 4.04 -2.01 10.88
CA ASN A 134 3.00 -2.94 11.27
C ASN A 134 3.25 -3.48 12.69
N ALA A 135 4.50 -3.83 13.02
CA ALA A 135 4.87 -4.30 14.36
C ALA A 135 4.54 -3.26 15.45
N ALA A 136 4.89 -1.99 15.20
CA ALA A 136 4.55 -0.89 16.12
C ALA A 136 3.03 -0.74 16.27
N THR A 137 2.28 -0.83 15.18
CA THR A 137 0.81 -0.71 15.21
C THR A 137 0.18 -1.82 16.06
N PHE A 138 0.61 -3.07 15.89
CA PHE A 138 0.13 -4.19 16.71
C PHE A 138 0.54 -4.05 18.17
N PHE A 139 1.78 -3.64 18.44
CA PHE A 139 2.25 -3.42 19.81
C PHE A 139 1.38 -2.39 20.55
N PHE A 140 1.15 -1.22 19.94
CA PHE A 140 0.32 -0.18 20.54
C PHE A 140 -1.14 -0.58 20.64
N TYR A 141 -1.67 -1.31 19.65
CA TYR A 141 -3.02 -1.85 19.70
C TYR A 141 -3.19 -2.81 20.89
N GLU A 142 -2.30 -3.78 21.07
CA GLU A 142 -2.34 -4.71 22.20
C GLU A 142 -2.21 -4.00 23.54
N MET A 143 -1.28 -3.05 23.65
CA MET A 143 -1.08 -2.26 24.87
C MET A 143 -2.35 -1.48 25.24
N THR A 144 -2.97 -0.83 24.24
CA THR A 144 -4.21 -0.07 24.43
C THR A 144 -5.36 -0.99 24.82
N MET A 145 -5.49 -2.14 24.16
CA MET A 145 -6.55 -3.10 24.46
C MET A 145 -6.41 -3.73 25.86
N LYS A 146 -5.18 -3.97 26.34
CA LYS A 146 -4.93 -4.42 27.71
C LYS A 146 -5.40 -3.40 28.74
N ILE A 147 -5.00 -2.13 28.55
CA ILE A 147 -5.43 -1.01 29.40
C ILE A 147 -6.97 -0.90 29.42
N MET A 148 -7.61 -0.99 28.25
CA MET A 148 -9.07 -0.91 28.15
C MET A 148 -9.80 -2.10 28.79
N ARG A 149 -9.18 -3.29 28.83
CA ARG A 149 -9.72 -4.49 29.48
C ARG A 149 -9.48 -4.52 30.99
N GLY A 150 -8.70 -3.58 31.52
CA GLY A 150 -8.35 -3.53 32.94
C GLY A 150 -7.34 -4.58 33.37
N GLU A 151 -6.53 -5.09 32.43
CA GLU A 151 -5.39 -5.99 32.67
C GLU A 151 -4.08 -5.20 32.87
#